data_AF-A0A932XUS2-F1
#
_entry.id   AF-A0A932XUS2-F1
#
_cell.length_a   1.000
_cell.length_b   1.000
_cell.length_c   1.000
_cell.angle_alpha   90.00
_cell.angle_beta   90.00
_cell.angle_gamma   90.00
#
_symmetry.space_group_name_H-M   'P 1'
#
loop_
_entity.id
_entity.type
_entity.pdbx_description
1 polymer ?
#
loop_
_entity_poly.entity_id
_entity_poly.type
_entity_poly.pdbx_seq_one_letter_code
_entity_poly.pdbx_strand_id
1 'polypeptide(L)'
;MIGVFDSGFGGLTILRVLVDRLPRYSYVYLGDNARMPFGSRTADDVFALTWHGVDYLFRRGCALVILACNTASAVCLRRIQQEELPAQYPDRRVLGIVVPTIEQITGVNWEVRKAVPVGQTDVRSVGVLATTQTVRSQAYPHEIRKRRPSIRVVQQACPRLAALIEAGAQQTKLRREIKKCLAALYQAAGNDIDAILLGCTH
;
A
#
# COMPACT_ATOMS: atom_id res chain seq x y z
N MET A 1 17.93 -12.12 -6.81
CA MET A 1 16.69 -12.58 -6.16
C MET A 1 15.93 -11.39 -5.62
N ILE A 2 14.60 -11.35 -5.82
CA ILE A 2 13.70 -10.30 -5.33
C ILE A 2 12.85 -10.90 -4.20
N GLY A 3 12.87 -10.26 -3.04
CA GLY A 3 11.98 -10.58 -1.93
C GLY A 3 10.65 -9.84 -2.09
N VAL A 4 9.53 -10.48 -1.78
CA VAL A 4 8.21 -9.85 -1.72
C VAL A 4 7.65 -10.09 -0.33
N PHE A 5 7.45 -9.01 0.42
CA PHE A 5 6.91 -9.05 1.77
C PHE A 5 5.46 -8.57 1.77
N ASP A 6 4.59 -9.33 2.42
CA ASP A 6 3.22 -8.94 2.72
C ASP A 6 2.84 -9.37 4.14
N SER A 7 1.82 -8.73 4.70
CA SER A 7 1.32 -9.12 6.01
C SER A 7 0.59 -10.47 5.97
N GLY A 8 0.10 -10.94 4.82
CA GLY A 8 -0.63 -12.20 4.71
C GLY A 8 -0.60 -12.79 3.30
N PHE A 9 -1.76 -13.23 2.79
CA PHE A 9 -1.89 -13.80 1.45
C PHE A 9 -2.17 -12.77 0.35
N GLY A 10 -2.69 -11.59 0.71
CA GLY A 10 -3.08 -10.56 -0.26
C GLY A 10 -1.95 -10.16 -1.21
N GLY A 11 -0.71 -10.11 -0.73
CA GLY A 11 0.47 -9.77 -1.53
C GLY A 11 0.78 -10.75 -2.67
N LEU A 12 0.17 -11.95 -2.69
CA LEU A 12 0.29 -12.87 -3.80
C LEU A 12 -0.29 -12.29 -5.10
N THR A 13 -1.27 -11.38 -5.02
CA THR A 13 -1.79 -10.64 -6.18
C THR A 13 -0.70 -9.81 -6.84
N ILE A 14 0.13 -9.14 -6.04
CA ILE A 14 1.27 -8.35 -6.50
C ILE A 14 2.37 -9.26 -7.03
N LEU A 15 2.71 -10.33 -6.32
CA LEU A 15 3.71 -11.30 -6.76
C LEU A 15 3.37 -11.89 -8.13
N ARG A 16 2.11 -12.26 -8.35
CA ARG A 16 1.64 -12.80 -9.63
C ARG A 16 1.97 -11.87 -10.79
N VAL A 17 1.60 -10.59 -10.66
CA VAL A 17 1.87 -9.57 -11.69
C VAL A 17 3.38 -9.34 -11.89
N LEU A 18 4.17 -9.38 -10.81
CA LEU A 18 5.63 -9.26 -10.91
C LEU A 18 6.25 -10.44 -11.68
N VAL A 19 5.85 -11.67 -11.36
CA VAL A 19 6.33 -12.88 -12.05
C VAL A 19 5.95 -12.84 -13.53
N ASP A 20 4.71 -12.47 -13.84
CA ASP A 20 4.21 -12.43 -15.22
C ASP A 20 4.95 -11.36 -16.06
N ARG A 21 5.22 -10.17 -15.49
CA ARG A 21 5.90 -9.07 -16.20
C ARG A 21 7.42 -9.18 -16.21
N LEU A 22 8.01 -9.81 -15.19
CA LEU A 22 9.44 -9.87 -14.97
C LEU A 22 9.87 -11.33 -14.68
N PRO A 23 9.63 -12.27 -15.63
CA PRO A 23 9.83 -13.71 -15.41
C PRO A 23 11.31 -14.12 -15.27
N ARG A 24 12.24 -13.24 -15.67
CA ARG A 24 13.69 -13.51 -15.63
C ARG A 24 14.28 -13.45 -14.22
N TYR A 25 13.54 -12.95 -13.22
CA TYR A 25 14.02 -12.86 -11.84
C TYR A 25 13.49 -14.02 -11.00
N SER A 26 14.30 -14.47 -10.04
CA SER A 26 13.85 -15.39 -8.99
C SER A 26 13.23 -14.61 -7.83
N TYR A 27 12.12 -15.11 -7.30
CA TYR A 27 11.36 -14.49 -6.23
C TYR A 27 11.35 -15.33 -4.95
N VAL A 28 11.32 -14.67 -3.80
CA VAL A 28 10.96 -15.28 -2.52
C VAL A 28 9.82 -14.47 -1.91
N TYR A 29 8.71 -15.12 -1.62
CA TYR A 29 7.57 -14.50 -0.95
C TYR A 29 7.62 -14.80 0.54
N LEU A 30 7.41 -13.77 1.36
CA LEU A 30 7.22 -13.88 2.80
C LEU A 30 5.89 -13.22 3.18
N GLY A 31 4.91 -14.05 3.53
CA GLY A 31 3.65 -13.63 4.11
C GLY A 31 3.68 -13.80 5.63
N ASP A 32 3.36 -12.73 6.38
CA ASP A 32 3.35 -12.78 7.84
C ASP A 32 1.99 -13.18 8.45
N ASN A 33 1.43 -14.30 7.96
CA ASN A 33 0.08 -14.75 8.31
C ASN A 33 -0.12 -14.93 9.83
N ALA A 34 0.92 -15.35 10.55
CA ALA A 34 0.86 -15.59 11.99
C ALA A 34 0.56 -14.33 12.82
N ARG A 35 0.83 -13.13 12.26
CA ARG A 35 0.73 -11.85 12.98
C ARG A 35 -0.25 -10.88 12.33
N MET A 36 -1.09 -11.37 11.41
CA MET A 36 -2.23 -10.63 10.86
C MET A 36 -3.27 -10.26 11.92
N PRO A 37 -4.06 -9.18 11.70
CA PRO A 37 -3.92 -8.18 10.65
C PRO A 37 -3.00 -7.02 11.07
N PHE A 38 -2.16 -6.51 10.16
CA PHE A 38 -1.33 -5.33 10.42
C PHE A 38 -2.16 -4.04 10.55
N GLY A 39 -3.31 -3.99 9.86
CA GLY A 39 -4.16 -2.81 9.77
C GLY A 39 -4.73 -2.28 11.09
N SER A 40 -4.72 -3.08 12.16
CA SER A 40 -5.22 -2.72 13.50
C SER A 40 -4.12 -2.53 14.56
N ARG A 41 -2.86 -2.77 14.20
CA ARG A 41 -1.71 -2.67 15.11
C ARG A 41 -1.20 -1.22 15.22
N THR A 42 -0.33 -0.93 16.18
CA THR A 42 0.33 0.39 16.28
C THR A 42 1.33 0.59 15.14
N ALA A 43 1.75 1.83 14.88
CA ALA A 43 2.73 2.10 13.83
C ALA A 43 4.09 1.44 14.13
N ASP A 44 4.52 1.45 15.39
CA ASP A 44 5.77 0.82 15.82
C ASP A 44 5.72 -0.70 15.75
N ASP A 45 4.59 -1.32 16.12
CA ASP A 45 4.41 -2.77 15.93
C ASP A 45 4.48 -3.16 14.46
N VAL A 46 3.79 -2.41 13.58
CA VAL A 46 3.81 -2.65 12.13
C VAL A 46 5.23 -2.49 11.59
N PHE A 47 5.98 -1.49 12.08
CA PHE A 47 7.38 -1.28 11.71
C PHE A 47 8.26 -2.44 12.14
N ALA A 48 8.23 -2.84 13.42
CA ALA A 48 9.05 -3.93 13.94
C ALA A 48 8.81 -5.24 13.17
N LEU A 49 7.55 -5.57 12.90
CA LEU A 49 7.17 -6.76 12.14
C LEU A 49 7.63 -6.70 10.68
N THR A 50 7.41 -5.55 10.04
CA THR A 50 7.84 -5.34 8.65
C THR A 50 9.35 -5.41 8.53
N TRP A 51 10.08 -4.72 9.41
CA TRP A 51 11.53 -4.71 9.39
C TRP A 51 12.11 -6.11 9.60
N HIS A 52 11.58 -6.87 10.57
CA HIS A 52 11.98 -8.26 10.78
C HIS A 52 11.79 -9.12 9.51
N GLY A 53 10.70 -8.93 8.77
CA GLY A 53 10.46 -9.62 7.50
C GLY A 53 11.41 -9.21 6.39
N VAL A 54 11.68 -7.90 6.25
CA VAL A 54 12.63 -7.34 5.28
C VAL A 54 14.05 -7.85 5.53
N ASP A 55 14.49 -7.77 6.78
CA ASP A 55 15.79 -8.23 7.26
C ASP A 55 15.97 -9.75 7.05
N TYR A 56 14.94 -10.55 7.32
CA TYR A 56 14.93 -11.98 6.96
C TYR A 56 15.14 -12.21 5.45
N LEU A 57 14.43 -11.48 4.59
CA LEU A 57 14.56 -11.61 3.14
C LEU A 57 15.96 -11.22 2.65
N PHE A 58 16.58 -10.20 3.26
CA PHE A 58 17.96 -9.84 2.96
C PHE A 58 18.96 -10.91 3.37
N ARG A 59 18.81 -11.51 4.56
CA ARG A 59 19.62 -12.67 4.96
C ARG A 59 19.45 -13.88 4.03
N ARG A 60 18.28 -14.03 3.39
CA ARG A 60 18.03 -15.05 2.36
C ARG A 60 18.65 -14.72 0.99
N GLY A 61 19.35 -13.59 0.87
CA GLY A 61 20.09 -13.18 -0.33
C GLY A 61 19.33 -12.24 -1.26
N CYS A 62 18.16 -11.73 -0.88
CA CYS A 62 17.42 -10.78 -1.71
C CYS A 62 18.21 -9.47 -1.85
N ALA A 63 18.40 -8.96 -3.07
CA ALA A 63 19.04 -7.66 -3.31
C ALA A 63 18.03 -6.51 -3.20
N LEU A 64 16.78 -6.82 -3.53
CA LEU A 64 15.63 -5.93 -3.53
C LEU A 64 14.49 -6.60 -2.76
N VAL A 65 13.82 -5.86 -1.89
CA VAL A 65 12.58 -6.29 -1.25
C VAL A 65 11.43 -5.36 -1.66
N ILE A 66 10.31 -5.94 -2.08
CA ILE A 66 9.07 -5.23 -2.40
C ILE A 66 8.11 -5.40 -1.22
N LEU A 67 7.71 -4.28 -0.62
CA LEU A 67 6.59 -4.23 0.33
C LEU A 67 5.28 -4.24 -0.47
N ALA A 68 4.73 -5.43 -0.67
CA ALA A 68 3.44 -5.63 -1.33
C ALA A 68 2.27 -5.17 -0.44
N CYS A 69 2.41 -5.26 0.88
CA CYS A 69 1.37 -4.78 1.81
C CYS A 69 1.27 -3.25 1.77
N ASN A 70 0.08 -2.73 1.43
CA ASN A 70 -0.22 -1.31 1.47
C ASN A 70 0.08 -0.69 2.85
N THR A 71 -0.30 -1.39 3.93
CA THR A 71 -0.08 -0.89 5.30
C THR A 71 1.41 -0.79 5.61
N ALA A 72 2.19 -1.82 5.30
CA ALA A 72 3.64 -1.80 5.50
C ALA A 72 4.32 -0.73 4.63
N SER A 73 3.90 -0.60 3.37
CA SER A 73 4.43 0.40 2.45
C SER A 73 4.10 1.83 2.89
N ALA A 74 2.90 2.08 3.42
CA ALA A 74 2.47 3.41 3.84
C ALA A 74 3.09 3.84 5.18
N VAL A 75 3.28 2.89 6.10
CA VAL A 75 3.74 3.18 7.47
C VAL A 75 5.26 3.09 7.60
N CYS A 76 5.92 2.13 6.93
CA CYS A 76 7.30 1.77 7.27
C CYS A 76 8.33 2.17 6.22
N LEU A 77 7.95 2.28 4.95
CA LEU A 77 8.90 2.38 3.83
C LEU A 77 9.90 3.53 4.00
N ARG A 78 9.42 4.71 4.38
CA ARG A 78 10.28 5.89 4.57
C ARG A 78 11.33 5.65 5.64
N ARG A 79 10.92 5.14 6.80
CA ARG A 79 11.81 4.84 7.93
C ARG A 79 12.85 3.79 7.55
N ILE A 80 12.41 2.71 6.90
CA ILE A 80 13.31 1.66 6.39
C ILE A 80 14.36 2.25 5.43
N GLN A 81 13.94 3.08 4.48
CA GLN A 81 14.84 3.65 3.48
C GLN A 81 15.81 4.70 4.03
N GLN A 82 15.40 5.46 5.05
CA GLN A 82 16.18 6.59 5.59
C GLN A 82 17.05 6.22 6.80
N GLU A 83 16.64 5.22 7.57
CA GLU A 83 17.31 4.84 8.83
C GLU A 83 17.96 3.47 8.71
N GLU A 84 17.17 2.43 8.41
CA GLU A 84 17.63 1.03 8.52
C GLU A 84 18.55 0.61 7.37
N LEU A 85 18.21 0.94 6.12
CA LEU A 85 19.02 0.57 4.96
C LEU A 85 20.41 1.20 4.99
N PRO A 86 20.58 2.52 5.22
CA PRO A 86 21.91 3.11 5.29
C PRO A 86 22.78 2.51 6.40
N ALA A 87 22.16 2.12 7.53
CA ALA A 87 22.87 1.59 8.68
C ALA A 87 23.28 0.11 8.51
N GLN A 88 22.39 -0.73 7.96
CA GLN A 88 22.56 -2.18 7.99
C GLN A 88 22.80 -2.81 6.61
N TYR A 89 22.28 -2.21 5.54
CA TYR A 89 22.25 -2.81 4.20
C TYR A 89 22.41 -1.75 3.09
N PRO A 90 23.54 -1.01 3.02
CA PRO A 90 23.72 0.14 2.14
C PRO A 90 23.61 -0.21 0.63
N ASP A 91 23.95 -1.44 0.26
CA ASP A 91 23.88 -1.94 -1.12
C ASP A 91 22.53 -2.59 -1.48
N ARG A 92 21.59 -2.65 -0.53
CA ARG A 92 20.25 -3.24 -0.75
C ARG A 92 19.20 -2.16 -0.96
N ARG A 93 18.05 -2.56 -1.51
CA ARG A 93 16.92 -1.64 -1.76
C ARG A 93 15.62 -2.22 -1.24
N VAL A 94 14.74 -1.34 -0.78
CA VAL A 94 13.34 -1.64 -0.47
C VAL A 94 12.46 -0.71 -1.27
N LEU A 95 11.47 -1.25 -1.97
CA LEU A 95 10.43 -0.49 -2.67
C LEU A 95 9.07 -0.87 -2.10
N GLY A 96 8.07 -0.02 -2.28
CA GLY A 96 6.70 -0.30 -1.85
C GLY A 96 5.67 0.15 -2.88
N ILE A 97 4.48 -0.43 -2.80
CA ILE A 97 3.42 -0.25 -3.80
C ILE A 97 2.69 1.09 -3.74
N VAL A 98 2.89 1.88 -2.67
CA VAL A 98 2.24 3.20 -2.51
C VAL A 98 2.73 4.17 -3.59
N VAL A 99 4.03 4.15 -3.90
CA VAL A 99 4.67 5.01 -4.91
C VAL A 99 4.02 4.86 -6.29
N PRO A 100 4.01 3.68 -6.93
CA PRO A 100 3.44 3.53 -8.26
C PRO A 100 1.94 3.82 -8.28
N THR A 101 1.22 3.55 -7.19
CA THR A 101 -0.21 3.90 -7.07
C THR A 101 -0.41 5.41 -7.12
N ILE A 102 0.44 6.19 -6.45
CA ILE A 102 0.38 7.66 -6.48
C ILE A 102 0.76 8.19 -7.86
N GLU A 103 1.78 7.62 -8.51
CA GLU A 103 2.15 8.03 -9.88
C GLU A 103 0.98 7.83 -10.85
N GLN A 104 0.26 6.70 -10.76
CA GLN A 104 -0.92 6.44 -11.59
C GLN A 104 -2.05 7.44 -11.33
N ILE A 105 -2.36 7.75 -10.07
CA ILE A 105 -3.44 8.70 -9.73
C ILE A 105 -3.07 10.14 -10.15
N THR A 106 -1.82 10.53 -9.95
CA THR A 106 -1.39 11.91 -10.18
C THR A 106 -0.96 12.18 -11.62
N GLY A 107 -0.59 11.14 -12.37
CA GLY A 107 0.10 11.25 -13.66
C GLY A 107 1.49 11.88 -13.55
N VAL A 108 2.08 11.88 -12.34
CA VAL A 108 3.35 12.54 -12.05
C VAL A 108 4.37 11.49 -11.61
N ASN A 109 5.47 11.36 -12.36
CA ASN A 109 6.58 10.48 -12.00
C ASN A 109 7.14 10.83 -10.62
N TRP A 110 7.56 9.81 -9.86
CA TRP A 110 7.97 9.93 -8.47
C TRP A 110 9.16 10.87 -8.26
N GLU A 111 10.03 10.99 -9.27
CA GLU A 111 11.20 11.86 -9.28
C GLU A 111 10.85 13.35 -9.30
N VAL A 112 9.64 13.70 -9.76
CA VAL A 112 9.18 15.09 -9.80
C VAL A 112 8.81 15.52 -8.39
N ARG A 113 9.71 16.27 -7.75
CA ARG A 113 9.56 16.75 -6.37
C ARG A 113 8.73 18.02 -6.22
N LYS A 114 8.46 18.72 -7.33
CA LYS A 114 7.66 19.95 -7.38
C LYS A 114 6.24 19.63 -7.80
N ALA A 115 5.27 20.41 -7.30
CA ALA A 115 3.89 20.29 -7.74
C ALA A 115 3.78 20.60 -9.23
N VAL A 116 3.04 19.76 -9.97
CA VAL A 116 2.75 19.99 -11.39
C VAL A 116 1.43 20.78 -11.48
N PRO A 117 1.36 21.87 -12.27
CA PRO A 117 0.15 22.69 -12.42
C PRO A 117 -1.09 21.90 -12.89
N VAL A 118 -2.25 22.55 -12.78
CA VAL A 118 -3.55 22.02 -13.21
C VAL A 118 -3.54 21.82 -14.73
N GLY A 119 -3.45 20.56 -15.15
CA GLY A 119 -3.41 20.16 -16.56
C GLY A 119 -2.63 18.87 -16.70
N GLN A 120 -3.23 17.87 -17.35
CA GLN A 120 -2.75 16.48 -17.62
C GLN A 120 -3.30 15.34 -16.75
N THR A 121 -4.30 15.55 -15.87
CA THR A 121 -5.05 14.42 -15.29
C THR A 121 -6.54 14.72 -15.26
N ASP A 122 -7.36 13.74 -15.67
CA ASP A 122 -8.82 13.81 -15.62
C ASP A 122 -9.36 13.58 -14.20
N VAL A 123 -8.51 13.13 -13.27
CA VAL A 123 -8.90 12.87 -11.87
C VAL A 123 -8.76 14.15 -11.06
N ARG A 124 -9.88 14.65 -10.52
CA ARG A 124 -9.95 15.82 -9.63
C ARG A 124 -10.25 15.42 -8.19
N SER A 125 -10.92 14.28 -7.99
CA SER A 125 -11.24 13.74 -6.67
C SER A 125 -11.00 12.23 -6.62
N VAL A 126 -10.29 11.77 -5.60
CA VAL A 126 -10.01 10.34 -5.37
C VAL A 126 -10.48 9.90 -3.99
N GLY A 127 -11.22 8.79 -3.97
CA GLY A 127 -11.60 8.09 -2.77
C GLY A 127 -10.64 6.93 -2.47
N VAL A 128 -10.08 6.87 -1.26
CA VAL A 128 -9.16 5.81 -0.84
C VAL A 128 -9.86 4.87 0.12
N LEU A 129 -10.01 3.60 -0.27
CA LEU A 129 -10.48 2.53 0.63
C LEU A 129 -9.27 1.75 1.12
N ALA A 130 -9.00 1.76 2.43
CA ALA A 130 -7.78 1.12 2.96
C ALA A 130 -7.95 0.61 4.40
N THR A 131 -6.91 -0.04 4.93
CA THR A 131 -6.90 -0.44 6.35
C THR A 131 -6.87 0.79 7.26
N THR A 132 -7.26 0.62 8.53
CA THR A 132 -7.24 1.71 9.52
C THR A 132 -5.85 2.34 9.63
N GLN A 133 -4.78 1.55 9.68
CA GLN A 133 -3.43 2.09 9.74
C GLN A 133 -2.97 2.77 8.45
N THR A 134 -3.34 2.27 7.28
CA THR A 134 -3.06 3.00 6.03
C THR A 134 -3.72 4.37 6.03
N VAL A 135 -5.01 4.47 6.41
CA VAL A 135 -5.72 5.76 6.50
C VAL A 135 -5.09 6.69 7.53
N ARG A 136 -4.75 6.17 8.72
CA ARG A 136 -4.11 6.95 9.80
C ARG A 136 -2.72 7.46 9.42
N SER A 137 -1.96 6.73 8.61
CA SER A 137 -0.62 7.15 8.16
C SER A 137 -0.62 8.45 7.35
N GLN A 138 -1.76 8.80 6.74
CA GLN A 138 -1.90 9.93 5.81
C GLN A 138 -0.95 9.87 4.60
N ALA A 139 -0.33 8.73 4.30
CA ALA A 139 0.64 8.59 3.22
C ALA A 139 0.04 9.00 1.86
N TYR A 140 -1.16 8.50 1.55
CA TYR A 140 -1.85 8.84 0.29
C TYR A 140 -2.19 10.34 0.18
N PRO A 141 -2.95 10.96 1.09
CA PRO A 141 -3.21 12.40 1.01
C PRO A 141 -1.95 13.26 0.98
N HIS A 142 -0.94 12.93 1.79
CA HIS A 142 0.29 13.69 1.87
C HIS A 142 1.04 13.69 0.53
N GLU A 143 1.29 12.49 -0.01
CA GLU A 143 2.11 12.34 -1.21
C GLU A 143 1.38 12.71 -2.50
N ILE A 144 0.05 12.53 -2.57
CA ILE A 144 -0.78 13.03 -3.67
C ILE A 144 -0.77 14.56 -3.65
N ARG A 145 -1.07 15.20 -2.50
CA ARG A 145 -1.09 16.66 -2.38
C ARG A 145 0.25 17.30 -2.73
N LYS A 146 1.36 16.66 -2.36
CA LYS A 146 2.71 17.14 -2.69
C LYS A 146 2.96 17.22 -4.20
N ARG A 147 2.41 16.28 -4.98
CA ARG A 147 2.63 16.20 -6.44
C ARG A 147 1.55 16.90 -7.25
N ARG A 148 0.30 16.77 -6.82
CA ARG A 148 -0.88 17.32 -7.47
C ARG A 148 -1.86 17.88 -6.42
N PRO A 149 -1.62 19.11 -5.92
CA PRO A 149 -2.46 19.73 -4.90
C PRO A 149 -3.93 19.91 -5.30
N SER A 150 -4.21 19.93 -6.61
CA SER A 150 -5.57 20.05 -7.15
C SER A 150 -6.42 18.80 -7.00
N ILE A 151 -5.83 17.64 -6.68
CA ILE A 151 -6.58 16.41 -6.43
C ILE A 151 -7.09 16.43 -4.99
N ARG A 152 -8.42 16.43 -4.82
CA ARG A 152 -9.05 16.19 -3.53
C ARG A 152 -8.92 14.72 -3.17
N VAL A 153 -8.43 14.42 -1.97
CA VAL A 153 -8.31 13.04 -1.46
C VAL A 153 -9.26 12.86 -0.28
N VAL A 154 -10.14 11.89 -0.36
CA VAL A 154 -11.01 11.46 0.75
C VAL A 154 -10.67 10.02 1.09
N GLN A 155 -10.47 9.71 2.37
CA GLN A 155 -10.09 8.36 2.79
C GLN A 155 -11.19 7.75 3.64
N GLN A 156 -11.41 6.44 3.47
CA GLN A 156 -12.30 5.65 4.29
C GLN A 156 -11.60 4.37 4.75
N ALA A 157 -11.58 4.16 6.06
CA ALA A 157 -11.05 2.92 6.65
C ALA A 157 -12.07 1.77 6.49
N CYS A 158 -11.59 0.62 6.05
CA CYS A 158 -12.36 -0.59 5.80
C CYS A 158 -11.82 -1.78 6.62
N PRO A 159 -11.81 -1.70 7.97
CA PRO A 159 -11.04 -2.61 8.83
C PRO A 159 -11.44 -4.09 8.70
N ARG A 160 -12.64 -4.38 8.22
CA ARG A 160 -13.20 -5.73 8.17
C ARG A 160 -12.97 -6.45 6.85
N LEU A 161 -12.72 -5.73 5.75
CA LEU A 161 -12.71 -6.35 4.41
C LEU A 161 -11.63 -7.42 4.27
N ALA A 162 -10.38 -7.11 4.62
CA ALA A 162 -9.27 -8.06 4.51
C ALA A 162 -9.56 -9.36 5.29
N ALA A 163 -9.96 -9.24 6.56
CA ALA A 163 -10.29 -10.40 7.40
C ALA A 163 -11.47 -11.22 6.85
N LEU A 164 -12.48 -10.56 6.26
CA LEU A 164 -13.61 -11.26 5.64
C LEU A 164 -13.19 -12.01 4.37
N ILE A 165 -12.30 -11.43 3.57
CA ILE A 165 -11.78 -12.04 2.34
C ILE A 165 -10.93 -13.26 2.69
N GLU A 166 -10.01 -13.14 3.65
CA GLU A 166 -9.18 -14.27 4.10
C GLU A 166 -10.00 -15.40 4.75
N ALA A 167 -11.08 -15.06 5.45
CA ALA A 167 -12.00 -16.04 6.03
C ALA A 167 -12.96 -16.70 5.01
N GLY A 168 -12.83 -16.40 3.70
CA GLY A 168 -13.69 -16.96 2.67
C GLY A 168 -15.17 -16.57 2.83
N ALA A 169 -15.44 -15.36 3.32
CA ALA A 169 -16.79 -14.91 3.60
C ALA A 169 -17.68 -14.94 2.34
N GLN A 170 -18.95 -15.30 2.53
CA GLN A 170 -19.94 -15.30 1.44
C GLN A 170 -20.04 -13.93 0.75
N GLN A 171 -20.27 -13.95 -0.56
CA GLN A 171 -20.40 -12.77 -1.40
C GLN A 171 -21.44 -11.76 -0.88
N THR A 172 -22.54 -12.22 -0.29
CA THR A 172 -23.56 -11.35 0.30
C THR A 172 -23.03 -10.53 1.48
N LYS A 173 -22.18 -11.14 2.32
CA LYS A 173 -21.51 -10.49 3.46
C LYS A 173 -20.48 -9.48 2.99
N LEU A 174 -19.65 -9.83 1.99
CA LEU A 174 -18.68 -8.94 1.38
C LEU A 174 -19.35 -7.73 0.73
N ARG A 175 -20.37 -7.95 -0.10
CA ARG A 175 -21.14 -6.87 -0.75
C ARG A 175 -21.74 -5.90 0.26
N ARG A 176 -22.27 -6.41 1.38
CA ARG A 176 -22.80 -5.55 2.45
C ARG A 176 -21.71 -4.69 3.09
N GLU A 177 -20.54 -5.26 3.35
CA GLU A 177 -19.44 -4.52 3.95
C GLU A 177 -18.85 -3.46 2.98
N ILE A 178 -18.71 -3.82 1.70
CA ILE A 178 -18.29 -2.89 0.64
C ILE A 178 -19.29 -1.72 0.53
N LYS A 179 -20.60 -2.00 0.49
CA LYS A 179 -21.63 -0.95 0.46
C LYS A 179 -21.54 0.01 1.63
N LYS A 180 -21.27 -0.49 2.85
CA LYS A 180 -21.07 0.37 4.02
C LYS A 180 -19.85 1.28 3.87
N CYS A 181 -18.73 0.73 3.42
CA CYS A 181 -17.50 1.49 3.20
C CYS A 181 -17.71 2.57 2.12
N LEU A 182 -18.32 2.21 0.99
CA LEU A 182 -18.63 3.15 -0.08
C LEU A 182 -19.60 4.25 0.38
N ALA A 183 -20.66 3.91 1.11
CA ALA A 183 -21.61 4.90 1.61
C ALA A 183 -20.93 5.94 2.51
N ALA A 184 -20.07 5.48 3.45
CA ALA A 184 -19.32 6.38 4.32
C ALA A 184 -18.32 7.26 3.54
N LEU A 185 -17.62 6.68 2.55
CA LEU A 185 -16.71 7.40 1.67
C LEU A 185 -17.44 8.50 0.88
N TYR A 186 -18.55 8.16 0.22
CA TYR A 186 -19.33 9.10 -0.59
C TYR A 186 -20.00 10.18 0.26
N GLN A 187 -20.47 9.84 1.47
CA GLN A 187 -20.98 10.81 2.43
C GLN A 187 -19.90 11.82 2.81
N ALA A 188 -18.68 11.35 3.14
CA ALA A 188 -17.56 12.23 3.47
C ALA A 188 -17.09 13.06 2.28
N ALA A 189 -17.22 12.54 1.06
CA ALA A 189 -16.81 13.21 -0.17
C ALA A 189 -17.87 14.12 -0.79
N GLY A 190 -19.11 14.16 -0.29
CA GLY A 190 -20.20 14.92 -0.91
C GLY A 190 -20.64 14.35 -2.27
N ASN A 191 -20.54 13.03 -2.47
CA ASN A 191 -20.85 12.30 -3.72
C ASN A 191 -19.98 12.66 -4.95
N ASP A 192 -18.85 13.33 -4.75
CA ASP A 192 -17.99 13.80 -5.84
C ASP A 192 -16.62 13.10 -5.79
N ILE A 193 -16.54 11.94 -6.43
CA ILE A 193 -15.33 11.10 -6.54
C ILE A 193 -15.21 10.63 -8.00
N ASP A 194 -14.11 10.97 -8.66
CA ASP A 194 -13.83 10.54 -10.04
C ASP A 194 -13.17 9.14 -10.08
N ALA A 195 -12.39 8.80 -9.05
CA ALA A 195 -11.64 7.55 -8.98
C ALA A 195 -11.63 6.94 -7.57
N ILE A 196 -11.62 5.60 -7.49
CA ILE A 196 -11.42 4.86 -6.23
C ILE A 196 -10.07 4.16 -6.26
N LEU A 197 -9.26 4.41 -5.23
CA LEU A 197 -8.00 3.74 -4.97
C LEU A 197 -8.23 2.62 -3.95
N LEU A 198 -7.93 1.38 -4.36
CA LEU A 198 -7.93 0.21 -3.50
C LEU A 198 -6.60 0.12 -2.73
N GLY A 199 -6.54 0.79 -1.57
CA GLY A 199 -5.35 0.90 -0.71
C GLY A 199 -5.12 -0.32 0.20
N CYS A 200 -5.47 -1.51 -0.28
CA CYS A 200 -5.30 -2.80 0.37
C CYS A 200 -4.93 -3.86 -0.68
N THR A 201 -4.20 -4.91 -0.28
CA THR A 201 -3.87 -6.04 -1.17
C THR A 201 -5.03 -7.01 -1.40
N HIS A 202 -6.08 -6.91 -0.58
CA HIS A 202 -7.32 -7.66 -0.66
C HIS A 202 -8.43 -6.77 -1.22
#